data_AF-W1Y2G0-F1
#
_entry.id   AF-W1Y2G0-F1
#
_cell.length_a   1.000
_cell.length_b   1.000
_cell.length_c   1.000
_cell.angle_alpha   90.00
_cell.angle_beta   90.00
_cell.angle_gamma   90.00
#
_symmetry.space_group_name_H-M   'P 1'
#
loop_
_entity.id
_entity.type
_entity.pdbx_description
1 polymer ?
#
loop_
_entity_poly.entity_id
_entity_poly.type
_entity_poly.pdbx_seq_one_letter_code
_entity_poly.pdbx_strand_id
1 'polypeptide(L)'
;DADHIGYNRNFTIVDPGEQRTLMKRILKSLNLDPKKWNERTILGTISNAKNDLIDEVAYAAQAGDMYTQIVAKCYEAYQKELRQSEAVDFDDLIMLTLRLFDQHPDVLTYYQQKFQYIHV
;
A
#
# COMPACT_ATOMS: atom_id res chain seq x y z
N ASP A 1 15.55 1.94 -9.47
CA ASP A 1 14.49 2.96 -9.54
C ASP A 1 13.65 3.03 -8.28
N ALA A 2 13.39 1.94 -7.54
CA ALA A 2 12.72 2.02 -6.23
C ALA A 2 13.44 2.97 -5.22
N ASP A 3 14.77 3.02 -5.31
CA ASP A 3 15.63 3.92 -4.54
C ASP A 3 15.33 5.41 -4.78
N HIS A 4 14.81 5.77 -5.96
CA HIS A 4 14.41 7.16 -6.26
C HIS A 4 13.21 7.64 -5.43
N ILE A 5 12.39 6.71 -4.92
CA ILE A 5 11.22 7.01 -4.10
C ILE A 5 11.38 6.52 -2.65
N GLY A 6 12.63 6.28 -2.21
CA GLY A 6 12.93 5.94 -0.83
C GLY A 6 12.69 4.48 -0.43
N TYR A 7 12.60 3.56 -1.41
CA TYR A 7 12.51 2.13 -1.17
C TYR A 7 13.83 1.41 -1.48
N ASN A 8 14.14 0.37 -0.71
CA ASN A 8 15.28 -0.49 -1.02
C ASN A 8 15.02 -1.23 -2.34
N ARG A 9 16.03 -1.33 -3.22
CA ARG A 9 15.92 -2.08 -4.49
C ARG A 9 15.71 -3.58 -4.29
N ASN A 10 16.05 -4.11 -3.12
CA ASN A 10 15.89 -5.51 -2.74
C ASN A 10 14.65 -5.74 -1.87
N PHE A 11 13.58 -4.95 -2.09
CA PHE A 11 12.34 -5.14 -1.34
C PHE A 11 11.77 -6.54 -1.54
N THR A 12 11.06 -7.05 -0.52
CA THR A 12 10.31 -8.30 -0.61
C THR A 12 8.85 -8.03 -0.96
N ILE A 13 8.19 -8.99 -1.61
CA ILE A 13 6.77 -8.89 -1.96
C ILE A 13 6.00 -9.83 -1.04
N VAL A 14 5.07 -9.27 -0.25
CA VAL A 14 4.28 -10.06 0.70
C VAL A 14 3.07 -10.71 0.06
N ASP A 15 2.87 -11.99 0.36
CA ASP A 15 1.71 -12.74 -0.12
C ASP A 15 0.43 -12.46 0.70
N PRO A 16 -0.77 -12.80 0.19
CA PRO A 16 -2.02 -12.57 0.93
C PRO A 16 -2.11 -13.26 2.31
N GLY A 17 -1.35 -14.33 2.54
CA GLY A 17 -1.23 -14.98 3.85
C GLY A 17 -0.43 -14.15 4.85
N GLU A 18 0.70 -13.61 4.41
CA GLU A 18 1.57 -12.72 5.18
C GLU A 18 0.86 -11.40 5.49
N GLN A 19 0.16 -10.81 4.52
CA GLN A 19 -0.64 -9.60 4.71
C GLN A 19 -1.69 -9.78 5.82
N ARG A 20 -2.42 -10.92 5.80
CA ARG A 20 -3.41 -11.24 6.84
C ARG A 20 -2.76 -11.44 8.21
N THR A 21 -1.58 -12.06 8.26
CA THR A 21 -0.85 -12.28 9.50
C THR A 21 -0.40 -10.95 10.11
N LEU A 22 0.14 -10.05 9.28
CA LEU A 22 0.50 -8.70 9.68
C LEU A 22 -0.72 -7.90 10.16
N MET A 23 -1.81 -7.91 9.42
CA MET A 23 -3.03 -7.18 9.81
C MET A 23 -3.60 -7.69 11.13
N LYS A 24 -3.58 -9.00 11.40
CA LYS A 24 -3.98 -9.53 12.73
C LYS A 24 -3.11 -9.00 13.87
N ARG A 25 -1.80 -8.86 13.65
CA ARG A 25 -0.87 -8.26 14.62
C ARG A 25 -1.22 -6.79 14.89
N ILE A 26 -1.57 -6.04 13.84
CA ILE A 26 -1.96 -4.63 13.92
C ILE A 26 -3.29 -4.47 14.68
N LEU A 27 -4.30 -5.27 14.36
CA LEU A 27 -5.57 -5.25 15.09
C LEU A 27 -5.35 -5.48 16.59
N LYS A 28 -4.48 -6.43 16.93
CA LYS A 28 -4.11 -6.71 18.32
C LYS A 28 -3.36 -5.54 18.98
N SER A 29 -2.40 -4.91 18.29
CA SER A 29 -1.64 -3.79 18.85
C SER A 29 -2.49 -2.53 19.05
N LEU A 30 -3.51 -2.34 18.21
CA LEU A 30 -4.49 -1.25 18.32
C LEU A 30 -5.64 -1.56 19.30
N ASN A 31 -5.61 -2.71 20.00
CA ASN A 31 -6.67 -3.18 20.90
C ASN A 31 -8.06 -3.26 20.23
N LEU A 32 -8.10 -3.67 18.96
CA LEU A 32 -9.34 -3.85 18.21
C LEU A 32 -9.84 -5.29 18.32
N ASP A 33 -11.11 -5.45 18.67
CA ASP A 33 -11.76 -6.76 18.80
C ASP A 33 -11.86 -7.44 17.41
N PRO A 34 -11.20 -8.59 17.18
CA PRO A 34 -11.23 -9.29 15.91
C PRO A 34 -12.61 -9.83 15.53
N LYS A 35 -13.56 -9.91 16.48
CA LYS A 35 -14.96 -10.24 16.17
C LYS A 35 -15.72 -9.09 15.54
N LYS A 36 -15.31 -7.85 15.83
CA LYS A 36 -15.90 -6.63 15.26
C LYS A 36 -15.16 -6.15 14.03
N TRP A 37 -13.84 -6.35 14.01
CA TRP A 37 -12.93 -5.84 12.98
C TRP A 37 -12.23 -7.01 12.29
N ASN A 38 -12.69 -7.36 11.09
CA ASN A 38 -12.14 -8.48 10.33
C ASN A 38 -10.93 -8.03 9.49
N GLU A 39 -9.84 -8.80 9.55
CA GLU A 39 -8.60 -8.47 8.84
C GLU A 39 -8.76 -8.47 7.32
N ARG A 40 -9.57 -9.37 6.77
CA ARG A 40 -9.77 -9.48 5.32
C ARG A 40 -10.58 -8.31 4.79
N THR A 41 -11.62 -7.90 5.52
CA THR A 41 -12.44 -6.75 5.14
C THR A 41 -11.61 -5.47 5.16
N ILE A 42 -10.80 -5.25 6.19
CA ILE A 42 -9.93 -4.07 6.28
C ILE A 42 -8.88 -4.07 5.17
N LEU A 43 -8.21 -5.21 4.92
CA LEU A 43 -7.26 -5.34 3.82
C LEU A 43 -7.91 -5.10 2.46
N GLY A 44 -9.15 -5.56 2.26
CA GLY A 44 -9.90 -5.29 1.03
C GLY A 44 -10.16 -3.78 0.82
N THR A 45 -10.49 -3.04 1.88
CA THR A 45 -10.64 -1.59 1.79
C THR A 45 -9.32 -0.88 1.52
N ILE A 46 -8.23 -1.33 2.13
CA ILE A 46 -6.88 -0.80 1.85
C ILE A 46 -6.49 -1.07 0.40
N SER A 47 -6.72 -2.28 -0.10
CA SER A 47 -6.46 -2.66 -1.50
C SER A 47 -7.23 -1.76 -2.48
N ASN A 48 -8.52 -1.52 -2.22
CA ASN A 48 -9.31 -0.59 -3.03
C ASN A 48 -8.74 0.83 -2.98
N ALA A 49 -8.35 1.33 -1.79
CA ALA A 49 -7.73 2.64 -1.67
C ALA A 49 -6.44 2.75 -2.50
N LYS A 50 -5.57 1.74 -2.46
CA LYS A 50 -4.34 1.69 -3.27
C LYS A 50 -4.64 1.65 -4.77
N ASN A 51 -5.64 0.89 -5.19
CA ASN A 51 -6.08 0.84 -6.59
C ASN A 51 -6.63 2.18 -7.08
N ASP A 52 -7.26 2.95 -6.18
CA ASP A 52 -7.70 4.33 -6.43
C ASP A 52 -6.56 5.36 -6.25
N LEU A 53 -5.32 4.91 -6.04
CA LEU A 53 -4.11 5.72 -5.81
C LEU A 53 -4.18 6.61 -4.56
N ILE A 54 -4.95 6.19 -3.56
CA ILE A 54 -5.12 6.87 -2.27
C ILE A 54 -4.17 6.24 -1.25
N ASP A 55 -3.16 6.98 -0.82
CA ASP A 55 -2.22 6.53 0.22
C ASP A 55 -2.80 6.63 1.63
N GLU A 56 -2.05 6.15 2.63
CA GLU A 56 -2.52 6.11 4.02
C GLU A 56 -2.84 7.50 4.57
N VAL A 57 -2.16 8.54 4.09
CA VAL A 57 -2.33 9.93 4.54
C VAL A 57 -3.58 10.53 3.91
N ALA A 58 -3.74 10.37 2.60
CA ALA A 58 -4.92 10.81 1.86
C ALA A 58 -6.18 10.08 2.34
N TYR A 59 -6.08 8.76 2.59
CA TYR A 59 -7.18 7.96 3.12
C TYR A 59 -7.60 8.44 4.51
N ALA A 60 -6.64 8.76 5.39
CA ALA A 60 -6.94 9.31 6.71
C ALA A 60 -7.64 10.68 6.62
N ALA A 61 -7.27 11.53 5.67
CA ALA A 61 -7.87 12.85 5.48
C ALA A 61 -9.34 12.81 5.02
N GLN A 62 -9.75 11.76 4.29
CA GLN A 62 -11.13 11.58 3.80
C GLN A 62 -12.00 10.70 4.72
N ALA A 63 -11.45 10.11 5.78
CA ALA A 63 -12.16 9.18 6.66
C ALA A 63 -13.25 9.91 7.48
N GLY A 64 -14.52 9.68 7.14
CA GLY A 64 -15.66 10.39 7.71
C GLY A 64 -16.43 9.63 8.80
N ASP A 65 -16.42 8.31 8.79
CA ASP A 65 -17.19 7.47 9.72
C ASP A 65 -16.29 6.58 10.60
N MET A 66 -16.91 5.93 11.60
CA MET A 66 -16.16 5.09 12.54
C MET A 66 -15.39 3.98 11.82
N TYR A 67 -15.97 3.38 10.78
CA TYR A 67 -15.33 2.30 10.05
C TYR A 67 -14.09 2.80 9.31
N THR A 68 -14.21 3.85 8.50
CA THR A 68 -13.13 4.43 7.72
C THR A 68 -12.03 4.99 8.62
N GLN A 69 -12.36 5.56 9.78
CA GLN A 69 -11.35 6.00 10.76
C GLN A 69 -10.54 4.83 11.34
N ILE A 70 -11.17 3.68 11.58
CA ILE A 70 -10.44 2.48 12.01
C ILE A 70 -9.58 1.93 10.87
N VAL A 71 -10.10 1.88 9.65
CA VAL A 71 -9.31 1.48 8.48
C VAL A 71 -8.11 2.40 8.30
N ALA A 72 -8.26 3.71 8.45
CA ALA A 72 -7.15 4.67 8.34
C ALA A 72 -6.02 4.38 9.33
N LYS A 73 -6.35 4.13 10.61
CA LYS A 73 -5.36 3.74 11.63
C LYS A 73 -4.67 2.42 11.29
N CYS A 74 -5.43 1.44 10.82
CA CYS A 74 -4.88 0.16 10.39
C CYS A 74 -3.99 0.30 9.17
N TYR A 75 -4.36 1.14 8.20
CA TYR A 75 -3.61 1.38 6.97
C TYR A 75 -2.29 2.07 7.27
N GLU A 76 -2.30 3.14 8.08
CA GLU A 76 -1.07 3.82 8.51
C GLU A 76 -0.09 2.84 9.20
N ALA A 77 -0.59 2.05 10.16
CA ALA A 77 0.22 1.04 10.83
C ALA A 77 0.73 -0.04 9.87
N TYR A 78 -0.11 -0.48 8.94
CA TYR A 78 0.23 -1.50 7.94
C TYR A 78 1.33 -1.03 7.00
N GLN A 79 1.17 0.14 6.40
CA GLN A 79 2.16 0.67 5.46
C GLN A 79 3.48 1.01 6.16
N LYS A 80 3.43 1.41 7.43
CA LYS A 80 4.63 1.61 8.26
C LYS A 80 5.40 0.30 8.49
N GLU A 81 4.72 -0.77 8.85
CA GLU A 81 5.33 -2.08 9.10
C GLU A 81 5.92 -2.70 7.83
N LEU A 82 5.24 -2.55 6.68
CA LEU A 82 5.78 -2.94 5.38
C LEU A 82 7.08 -2.20 5.07
N ARG A 83 7.08 -0.86 5.20
CA ARG A 83 8.27 -0.04 4.98
C ARG A 83 9.43 -0.42 5.90
N GLN A 84 9.16 -0.66 7.18
CA GLN A 84 10.19 -1.09 8.15
C GLN A 84 10.78 -2.46 7.84
N SER A 85 10.00 -3.33 7.21
CA SER A 85 10.43 -4.69 6.82
C SER A 85 11.05 -4.74 5.42
N GLU A 86 11.28 -3.57 4.79
CA GLU A 86 11.68 -3.46 3.38
C GLU A 86 10.79 -4.32 2.47
N ALA A 87 9.48 -4.26 2.71
CA ALA A 87 8.48 -5.06 2.04
C ALA A 87 7.41 -4.18 1.37
N VAL A 88 6.80 -4.73 0.32
CA VAL A 88 5.66 -4.15 -0.39
C VAL A 88 4.62 -5.24 -0.64
N ASP A 89 3.36 -4.87 -0.78
CA ASP A 89 2.33 -5.81 -1.28
C ASP A 89 2.13 -5.68 -2.80
N PHE A 90 1.23 -6.48 -3.36
CA PHE A 90 0.97 -6.48 -4.80
C PHE A 90 0.34 -5.16 -5.29
N ASP A 91 -0.51 -4.53 -4.49
CA ASP A 91 -1.17 -3.27 -4.86
C ASP A 91 -0.15 -2.11 -4.85
N ASP A 92 0.83 -2.15 -3.93
CA ASP A 92 1.95 -1.21 -3.88
C ASP A 92 2.78 -1.23 -5.18
N LEU A 93 2.92 -2.37 -5.86
CA LEU A 93 3.75 -2.44 -7.07
C LEU A 93 3.28 -1.48 -8.17
N ILE A 94 1.96 -1.34 -8.33
CA ILE A 94 1.39 -0.43 -9.33
C ILE A 94 1.45 1.00 -8.80
N MET A 95 0.99 1.21 -7.57
CA MET A 95 0.91 2.53 -6.96
C MET A 95 2.28 3.21 -6.83
N LEU A 96 3.31 2.48 -6.38
CA LEU A 96 4.67 2.98 -6.26
C LEU A 96 5.32 3.23 -7.62
N THR A 97 5.01 2.41 -8.63
CA THR A 97 5.48 2.66 -10.01
C THR A 97 4.92 3.97 -10.56
N LEU A 98 3.63 4.24 -10.32
CA LEU A 98 3.03 5.51 -10.71
C LEU A 98 3.65 6.69 -9.95
N ARG A 99 3.87 6.55 -8.64
CA ARG A 99 4.57 7.54 -7.83
C ARG A 99 6.00 7.81 -8.33
N LEU A 100 6.72 6.77 -8.73
CA LEU A 100 8.04 6.87 -9.35
C LEU A 100 7.98 7.69 -10.63
N PHE A 101 7.03 7.42 -11.51
CA PHE A 101 6.88 8.15 -12.77
C PHE A 101 6.47 9.61 -12.59
N ASP A 102 5.64 9.91 -11.59
CA ASP A 102 5.22 11.27 -11.25
C ASP A 102 6.38 12.10 -10.64
N GLN A 103 7.16 11.50 -9.75
CA GLN A 103 8.27 12.17 -9.06
C GLN A 103 9.56 12.23 -9.89
N HIS A 104 9.77 11.28 -10.81
CA HIS A 104 10.96 11.15 -11.65
C HIS A 104 10.57 10.98 -13.13
N PRO A 105 10.23 12.09 -13.81
CA PRO A 105 9.76 12.07 -15.20
C PRO A 105 10.78 11.53 -16.22
N ASP A 106 12.06 11.56 -15.88
CA ASP A 106 13.14 10.96 -16.67
C ASP A 106 13.03 9.43 -16.73
N VAL A 107 12.68 8.80 -15.60
CA VAL A 107 12.41 7.36 -15.52
C VAL A 107 11.18 7.01 -16.38
N LEU A 108 10.11 7.80 -16.28
CA LEU A 108 8.93 7.64 -17.15
C LEU A 108 9.31 7.77 -18.63
N THR A 109 10.09 8.79 -18.99
CA THR A 109 10.53 9.04 -20.37
C THR A 109 11.32 7.87 -20.93
N TYR A 110 12.22 7.28 -20.13
CA TYR A 110 12.95 6.07 -20.53
C TYR A 110 12.00 4.92 -20.88
N TYR A 111 10.98 4.65 -20.06
CA TYR A 111 10.01 3.59 -20.34
C TYR A 111 9.10 3.90 -21.53
N GLN A 112 8.68 5.16 -21.71
CA GLN A 112 7.91 5.60 -22.88
C GLN A 112 8.69 5.46 -24.19
N GLN A 113 10.00 5.72 -24.17
CA GLN A 113 10.87 5.51 -25.33
C GLN A 113 11.13 4.03 -25.61
N LYS A 114 11.17 3.20 -24.56
CA LYS A 114 11.40 1.76 -24.68
C LYS A 114 10.19 1.01 -25.23
N PHE A 115 8.99 1.33 -24.74
CA PHE A 115 7.76 0.64 -25.09
C PHE A 115 6.96 1.38 -26.15
N GLN A 116 7.41 1.30 -27.41
CA GLN A 116 6.77 1.96 -28.56
C GLN A 116 5.42 1.35 -28.96
N TYR A 117 5.20 0.08 -28.64
CA TYR A 117 3.98 -0.65 -28.94
C TYR A 117 3.50 -1.37 -27.69
N ILE A 118 2.31 -1.01 -27.20
CA ILE A 118 1.70 -1.56 -25.99
C ILE A 118 0.44 -2.32 -26.41
N HIS A 119 0.32 -3.57 -25.98
CA HIS A 119 -0.89 -4.38 -26.07
C HIS A 119 -1.30 -4.74 -24.65
N VAL A 120 -2.59 -4.59 -24.32
CA VAL A 120 -3.15 -4.82 -22.98
C VAL A 120 -4.23 -5.88 -23.07
#